data_AF-A0A7C5DL24-F1
#
_entry.id   AF-A0A7C5DL24-F1
#
_cell.length_a   1.000
_cell.length_b   1.000
_cell.length_c   1.000
_cell.angle_alpha   90.00
_cell.angle_beta   90.00
_cell.angle_gamma   90.00
#
_symmetry.space_group_name_H-M   'P 1'
#
loop_
_entity.id
_entity.type
_entity.pdbx_description
1 polymer ?
#
loop_
_entity_poly.entity_id
_entity_poly.type
_entity_poly.pdbx_seq_one_letter_code
_entity_poly.pdbx_strand_id
1 'polypeptide(L)'
;MTGIILAGGNNKRIKLDKAFLEFPCGNKNEKPLIEIILNKFRKVFDEIIIVTNSPEKYKHFGVKLVKDIFQNKGSLGGIYSGLENSSSDYNFITACDMPFLNIDLMKYVNSFPRNYEILIPKTKSGYETMHAIY
;
A
#
# COMPACT_ATOMS: atom_id res chain seq x y z
N MET A 1 11.05 -5.58 -7.18
CA MET A 1 10.66 -4.58 -6.17
C MET A 1 9.38 -5.05 -5.52
N THR A 2 9.32 -5.02 -4.20
CA THR A 2 8.14 -5.42 -3.44
C THR A 2 7.17 -4.26 -3.29
N GLY A 3 5.87 -4.53 -3.42
CA GLY A 3 4.81 -3.56 -3.14
C GLY A 3 4.24 -3.76 -1.75
N ILE A 4 4.20 -2.71 -0.94
CA ILE A 4 3.69 -2.74 0.43
C ILE A 4 2.43 -1.88 0.53
N ILE A 5 1.34 -2.46 0.99
CA ILE A 5 0.06 -1.80 1.23
C ILE A 5 -0.16 -1.66 2.73
N LEU A 6 -0.27 -0.41 3.20
CA LEU A 6 -0.59 -0.10 4.58
C LEU A 6 -2.12 -0.15 4.77
N ALA A 7 -2.60 -1.26 5.33
CA ALA A 7 -4.01 -1.52 5.64
C ALA A 7 -4.24 -1.59 7.16
N GLY A 8 -3.45 -0.82 7.91
CA GLY A 8 -3.53 -0.68 9.36
C GLY A 8 -3.72 0.78 9.78
N GLY A 9 -4.30 0.98 10.96
CA GLY A 9 -4.54 2.31 11.51
C GLY A 9 -5.79 2.34 12.38
N ASN A 10 -5.85 3.30 13.30
CA ASN A 10 -6.89 3.31 14.34
C ASN A 10 -8.27 3.82 13.89
N ASN A 11 -8.55 3.99 12.59
CA ASN A 11 -9.89 4.35 12.08
C ASN A 11 -10.59 5.44 12.93
N LYS A 12 -9.82 6.40 13.46
CA LYS A 12 -10.27 7.27 14.58
C LYS A 12 -11.41 8.21 14.19
N ARG A 13 -11.53 8.52 12.89
CA ARG A 13 -12.53 9.44 12.34
C ARG A 13 -13.67 8.74 11.59
N ILE A 14 -13.41 7.53 11.07
CA ILE A 14 -14.37 6.72 10.32
C ILE A 14 -14.36 5.35 10.98
N LYS A 15 -15.43 4.98 11.69
CA LYS A 15 -15.55 3.67 12.39
C LYS A 15 -15.67 2.46 11.46
N LEU A 16 -15.55 2.67 10.15
CA LEU A 16 -15.60 1.64 9.12
C LEU A 16 -14.18 1.23 8.73
N ASP A 17 -14.02 -0.03 8.36
CA ASP A 17 -12.77 -0.53 7.83
C ASP A 17 -12.55 0.03 6.42
N LYS A 18 -11.76 1.12 6.33
CA LYS A 18 -11.54 1.85 5.08
C LYS A 18 -11.12 0.94 3.93
N ALA A 19 -10.29 -0.06 4.20
CA ALA A 19 -9.79 -0.98 3.18
C ALA A 19 -10.91 -1.75 2.47
N PHE A 20 -12.03 -1.98 3.17
CA PHE A 20 -13.20 -2.70 2.65
C PHE A 20 -14.36 -1.78 2.26
N LEU A 21 -14.15 -0.46 2.23
CA LEU A 21 -15.13 0.44 1.64
C LEU A 21 -15.30 0.09 0.16
N GLU A 22 -16.55 -0.06 -0.23
CA GLU A 22 -16.97 -0.31 -1.59
C GLU A 22 -16.77 0.98 -2.41
N PHE A 23 -16.03 0.86 -3.51
CA PHE A 23 -15.73 1.98 -4.39
C PHE A 23 -16.33 1.73 -5.78
N PRO A 24 -17.09 2.69 -6.34
CA PRO A 24 -17.68 2.57 -7.66
C PRO A 24 -16.61 2.39 -8.74
N CYS A 25 -16.63 1.24 -9.41
CA CYS A 25 -15.77 0.96 -10.54
C CYS A 25 -16.62 1.01 -11.80
N GLY A 26 -16.35 1.98 -12.69
CA GLY A 26 -17.06 2.34 -13.93
C GLY A 26 -18.18 1.42 -14.42
N ASN A 27 -17.89 0.13 -14.62
CA ASN A 27 -18.82 -0.83 -15.22
C ASN A 27 -18.98 -2.08 -14.31
N LYS A 28 -20.10 -2.15 -13.58
CA LYS A 28 -20.74 -3.39 -13.08
C LYS A 28 -20.17 -4.13 -11.86
N ASN A 29 -19.67 -3.47 -10.83
CA ASN A 29 -19.83 -3.86 -9.41
C ASN A 29 -18.91 -2.98 -8.55
N GLU A 30 -19.37 -2.62 -7.36
CA GLU A 30 -18.53 -1.98 -6.37
C GLU A 30 -17.49 -3.00 -5.89
N LYS A 31 -16.26 -2.52 -5.65
CA LYS A 31 -15.17 -3.36 -5.16
C LYS A 31 -14.57 -2.74 -3.91
N PRO A 32 -14.13 -3.56 -2.94
CA PRO A 32 -13.32 -3.09 -1.82
C PRO A 32 -12.11 -2.31 -2.33
N LEU A 33 -11.79 -1.17 -1.70
CA LEU A 33 -10.60 -0.37 -2.02
C LEU A 33 -9.32 -1.21 -2.07
N ILE A 34 -9.16 -2.12 -1.11
CA ILE A 34 -8.00 -3.02 -1.07
C ILE A 34 -7.91 -3.93 -2.29
N GLU A 35 -9.04 -4.43 -2.81
CA GLU A 35 -9.06 -5.28 -4.00
C GLU A 35 -8.65 -4.49 -5.25
N ILE A 36 -9.11 -3.24 -5.35
CA ILE A 36 -8.72 -2.33 -6.45
C ILE A 36 -7.21 -2.09 -6.44
N ILE A 37 -6.64 -1.81 -5.26
CA ILE A 37 -5.21 -1.55 -5.09
C ILE A 37 -4.41 -2.83 -5.39
N LEU A 38 -4.81 -3.98 -4.83
CA LEU A 38 -4.15 -5.26 -5.06
C LEU A 38 -4.13 -5.63 -6.55
N ASN A 39 -5.24 -5.45 -7.26
CA ASN A 39 -5.33 -5.73 -8.69
C ASN A 39 -4.38 -4.85 -9.52
N LYS A 40 -4.07 -3.63 -9.05
CA LYS A 40 -3.06 -2.77 -9.68
C LYS A 40 -1.65 -3.20 -9.31
N PHE A 41 -1.41 -3.52 -8.03
CA PHE A 41 -0.11 -3.98 -7.53
C PHE A 41 0.35 -5.26 -8.21
N ARG A 42 -0.54 -6.24 -8.41
CA ARG A 42 -0.26 -7.50 -9.12
C ARG A 42 0.22 -7.32 -10.56
N LYS A 43 0.01 -6.14 -11.17
CA LYS A 43 0.47 -5.82 -12.52
C LYS A 43 1.87 -5.19 -12.54
N VAL A 44 2.44 -4.90 -11.38
CA VAL A 44 3.68 -4.12 -11.23
C VAL A 44 4.72 -4.80 -10.34
N PHE A 45 4.28 -5.51 -9.29
CA PHE A 45 5.16 -6.09 -8.28
C PHE A 45 5.00 -7.61 -8.21
N ASP A 46 6.13 -8.32 -8.10
CA ASP A 46 6.18 -9.78 -7.97
C ASP A 46 5.84 -10.23 -6.54
N GLU A 47 6.30 -9.48 -5.54
CA GLU A 47 5.93 -9.67 -4.14
C GLU A 47 5.03 -8.52 -3.67
N ILE A 48 3.97 -8.87 -2.95
CA ILE A 48 3.04 -7.92 -2.34
C ILE A 48 2.87 -8.25 -0.86
N ILE A 49 3.01 -7.23 -0.02
CA ILE A 49 2.82 -7.30 1.42
C ILE A 49 1.65 -6.40 1.82
N ILE A 50 0.72 -6.92 2.60
CA ILE A 50 -0.28 -6.10 3.30
C ILE A 50 0.12 -6.03 4.77
N VAL A 51 0.34 -4.81 5.25
CA VAL A 51 0.58 -4.55 6.68
C VAL A 51 -0.74 -4.24 7.35
N THR A 52 -1.17 -5.11 8.28
CA THR A 52 -2.46 -5.02 8.95
C THR A 52 -2.47 -5.72 10.31
N ASN A 53 -3.26 -5.19 11.25
CA ASN A 53 -3.47 -5.82 12.56
C ASN A 53 -4.60 -6.86 12.57
N SER A 54 -5.31 -7.01 11.45
CA SER A 54 -6.43 -7.96 11.27
C SER A 54 -6.18 -8.91 10.07
N PRO A 55 -5.10 -9.70 10.07
CA PRO A 55 -4.70 -10.50 8.92
C PRO A 55 -5.79 -11.49 8.45
N GLU A 56 -6.63 -11.99 9.36
CA GLU A 56 -7.77 -12.85 9.05
C GLU A 56 -8.70 -12.27 7.97
N LYS A 57 -8.87 -10.95 7.92
CA LYS A 57 -9.69 -10.28 6.90
C LYS A 57 -9.08 -10.34 5.51
N TYR A 58 -7.76 -10.48 5.40
CA TYR A 58 -7.02 -10.37 4.15
C TYR A 58 -6.48 -11.72 3.63
N LYS A 59 -6.61 -12.80 4.42
CA LYS A 59 -6.08 -14.14 4.07
C LYS A 59 -6.50 -14.61 2.68
N HIS A 60 -7.74 -14.32 2.29
CA HIS A 60 -8.29 -14.74 1.00
C HIS A 60 -7.63 -14.09 -0.22
N PHE A 61 -6.85 -13.01 -0.03
CA PHE A 61 -6.10 -12.37 -1.12
C PHE A 61 -4.84 -13.14 -1.53
N GLY A 62 -4.38 -14.11 -0.73
CA GLY A 62 -3.22 -14.95 -1.08
C GLY A 62 -1.91 -14.16 -1.21
N VAL A 63 -1.77 -13.04 -0.51
CA VAL A 63 -0.54 -12.23 -0.45
C VAL A 63 0.08 -12.31 0.95
N LYS A 64 1.33 -11.87 1.11
CA LYS A 64 2.01 -11.89 2.40
C LYS A 64 1.33 -10.90 3.35
N LEU A 65 0.99 -11.37 4.55
CA LEU A 65 0.34 -10.55 5.58
C LEU A 65 1.30 -10.34 6.74
N VAL A 66 1.51 -9.09 7.10
CA VAL A 66 2.44 -8.69 8.16
C VAL A 66 1.68 -7.86 9.19
N LYS A 67 1.90 -8.15 10.48
CA LYS A 67 1.36 -7.31 11.56
C LYS A 67 2.28 -6.12 11.79
N ASP A 68 1.70 -4.99 12.17
CA ASP A 68 2.48 -3.83 12.58
C ASP A 68 3.16 -4.13 13.93
N ILE A 69 4.49 -4.16 13.92
CA ILE A 69 5.34 -4.40 15.09
C ILE A 69 5.18 -3.24 16.09
N PHE A 70 5.04 -2.02 15.59
CA PHE A 70 4.94 -0.79 16.37
C PHE A 70 3.54 -0.20 16.28
N GLN A 71 2.56 -0.95 16.76
CA GLN A 71 1.16 -0.53 16.76
C GLN A 71 0.99 0.88 17.35
N ASN A 72 0.03 1.62 16.80
CA ASN A 72 -0.34 2.97 17.23
C ASN A 72 0.74 4.05 17.00
N LYS A 73 1.81 3.76 16.24
CA LYS A 73 2.82 4.76 15.84
C LYS A 73 2.54 5.41 14.48
N GLY A 74 1.33 5.26 13.96
CA GLY A 74 0.93 5.80 12.66
C GLY A 74 1.56 5.04 11.50
N SER A 75 1.67 5.70 10.34
CA SER A 75 2.14 5.05 9.11
C SER A 75 3.58 4.54 9.20
N LEU A 76 4.45 5.17 9.99
CA LEU A 76 5.85 4.77 10.13
C LEU A 76 6.03 3.36 10.69
N GLY A 77 5.20 2.95 11.67
CA GLY A 77 5.24 1.57 12.20
C GLY A 77 4.88 0.55 11.13
N GLY A 78 3.87 0.88 10.33
CA GLY A 78 3.47 0.07 9.18
C GLY A 78 4.57 -0.03 8.10
N ILE A 79 5.21 1.10 7.77
CA ILE A 79 6.33 1.13 6.81
C ILE A 79 7.46 0.24 7.32
N TYR A 80 7.92 0.47 8.55
CA TYR A 80 8.99 -0.33 9.16
C TYR A 80 8.68 -1.84 9.09
N SER A 81 7.48 -2.23 9.52
CA SER A 81 7.09 -3.64 9.57
C SER A 81 7.06 -4.27 8.18
N GLY A 82 6.61 -3.51 7.17
CA GLY A 82 6.64 -3.94 5.78
C GLY A 82 8.06 -4.09 5.24
N LEU A 83 8.95 -3.11 5.50
CA LEU A 83 10.34 -3.13 5.06
C LEU A 83 11.12 -4.31 5.65
N GLU A 84 11.02 -4.52 6.97
CA GLU A 84 11.65 -5.64 7.68
C GLU A 84 11.22 -7.02 7.16
N ASN A 85 10.03 -7.11 6.56
CA ASN A 85 9.49 -8.35 6.04
C ASN A 85 9.56 -8.43 4.51
N SER A 86 10.19 -7.47 3.85
CA SER A 86 10.35 -7.50 2.40
C SER A 86 11.54 -8.35 1.98
N SER A 87 11.43 -8.99 0.81
CA SER A 87 12.57 -9.64 0.15
C SER A 87 13.37 -8.70 -0.77
N SER A 88 12.92 -7.45 -0.93
CA SER A 88 13.56 -6.45 -1.79
C SER A 88 14.21 -5.32 -0.98
N ASP A 89 15.38 -4.85 -1.44
CA ASP A 89 16.05 -3.67 -0.88
C ASP A 89 15.22 -2.39 -1.06
N TYR A 90 14.46 -2.30 -2.15
CA TYR A 90 13.57 -1.18 -2.46
C TYR A 90 12.12 -1.62 -2.48
N ASN A 91 11.25 -0.77 -1.97
CA ASN A 91 9.86 -1.08 -1.67
C ASN A 91 8.94 0.07 -2.05
N PHE A 92 7.90 -0.21 -2.81
CA PHE A 92 6.87 0.78 -3.09
C PHE A 92 5.80 0.76 -2.00
N ILE A 93 5.64 1.87 -1.29
CA ILE A 93 4.67 2.00 -0.20
C ILE A 93 3.42 2.71 -0.70
N THR A 94 2.25 2.12 -0.44
CA THR A 94 0.94 2.78 -0.62
C THR A 94 0.06 2.68 0.62
N ALA A 95 -0.82 3.66 0.83
CA ALA A 95 -1.97 3.52 1.73
C ALA A 95 -3.12 2.75 1.06
N CYS A 96 -3.99 2.13 1.86
CA CYS A 96 -5.18 1.40 1.37
C CYS A 96 -6.36 2.28 0.91
N ASP A 97 -6.28 3.60 1.06
CA ASP A 97 -7.34 4.55 0.68
C ASP A 97 -7.05 5.34 -0.61
N MET A 98 -6.14 4.83 -1.45
CA MET A 98 -5.75 5.44 -2.73
C MET A 98 -6.30 4.66 -3.94
N PRO A 99 -7.61 4.72 -4.26
CA PRO A 99 -8.18 3.95 -5.38
C PRO A 99 -7.65 4.36 -6.74
N PHE A 100 -7.17 5.59 -6.89
CA PHE A 100 -6.77 6.17 -8.17
C PHE A 100 -5.29 5.96 -8.53
N LEU A 101 -4.59 5.02 -7.88
CA LEU A 101 -3.21 4.67 -8.23
C LEU A 101 -3.05 4.47 -9.74
N ASN A 102 -2.08 5.17 -10.32
CA ASN A 102 -1.77 5.08 -11.73
C ASN A 102 -0.67 4.02 -11.94
N ILE A 103 -0.96 3.00 -12.75
CA ILE A 103 -0.04 1.90 -13.02
C ILE A 103 1.21 2.39 -13.76
N ASP A 104 1.03 3.28 -14.74
CA ASP A 104 2.12 3.81 -15.55
C ASP A 104 3.06 4.68 -14.70
N LEU A 105 2.51 5.44 -13.74
CA LEU A 105 3.31 6.18 -12.77
C LEU A 105 4.12 5.23 -11.87
N MET A 106 3.50 4.16 -11.34
CA MET A 106 4.24 3.18 -10.52
C MET A 106 5.36 2.50 -11.33
N LYS A 107 5.11 2.15 -12.60
CA LYS A 107 6.13 1.59 -13.50
C LYS A 107 7.24 2.60 -13.80
N TYR A 108 6.89 3.86 -14.03
CA TYR A 108 7.85 4.94 -14.28
C TYR A 108 8.73 5.20 -13.06
N VAL A 109 8.16 5.25 -11.87
CA VAL A 109 8.91 5.38 -10.61
C VAL A 109 9.80 4.15 -10.39
N ASN A 110 9.30 2.95 -10.71
CA ASN A 110 10.08 1.72 -10.62
C ASN A 110 11.26 1.66 -11.60
N SER A 111 11.24 2.40 -12.72
CA SER A 111 12.34 2.40 -13.70
C SER A 111 13.52 3.30 -13.32
N PHE A 112 13.42 4.09 -12.25
CA PHE A 112 14.48 5.00 -11.85
C PHE A 112 15.73 4.23 -11.37
N PRO A 113 16.95 4.74 -11.60
CA PRO A 113 18.16 4.10 -11.06
C PRO A 113 18.12 4.08 -9.53
N ARG A 114 18.63 3.00 -8.91
CA ARG A 114 18.64 2.81 -7.45
C ARG A 114 19.86 3.46 -6.80
N ASN A 115 19.92 4.78 -6.85
CA ASN A 115 21.01 5.61 -6.30
C ASN A 115 20.51 6.59 -5.23
N TYR A 116 19.44 6.20 -4.52
CA TYR A 116 18.78 6.98 -3.48
C TYR A 116 18.36 6.06 -2.34
N GLU A 117 18.09 6.63 -1.16
CA GLU A 117 17.47 5.91 -0.05
C GLU A 117 15.94 5.96 -0.16
N ILE A 118 15.39 7.12 -0.52
CA ILE A 118 13.94 7.32 -0.62
C ILE A 118 13.63 8.17 -1.84
N LEU A 119 12.58 7.81 -2.59
CA LEU A 119 12.03 8.59 -3.69
C LEU A 119 10.57 8.93 -3.41
N ILE A 120 10.30 10.20 -3.11
CA ILE A 120 8.96 10.70 -2.76
C ILE A 120 8.47 11.67 -3.83
N PRO A 121 7.32 11.40 -4.47
CA PRO A 121 6.66 12.37 -5.34
C PRO A 121 6.23 13.62 -4.57
N LYS A 122 6.44 14.78 -5.19
CA LYS A 122 6.02 16.07 -4.67
C LYS A 122 4.97 16.70 -5.58
N THR A 123 3.81 17.01 -5.01
CA THR A 123 2.74 17.75 -5.68
C THR A 123 2.71 19.20 -5.18
N LYS A 124 1.78 20.02 -5.70
CA LYS A 124 1.52 21.35 -5.14
C LYS A 124 1.07 21.32 -3.68
N SER A 125 0.48 20.20 -3.24
CA SER A 125 -0.03 20.02 -1.89
C SER A 125 1.03 19.50 -0.89
N GLY A 126 2.19 19.06 -1.37
CA GLY A 126 3.28 18.56 -0.53
C GLY A 126 3.86 17.23 -1.01
N TYR A 127 4.48 16.51 -0.08
CA TYR A 127 5.11 15.21 -0.33
C TYR A 127 4.11 14.06 -0.13
N GLU A 128 4.07 13.13 -1.07
CA GLU A 128 3.22 11.94 -1.02
C GLU A 128 4.00 10.77 -0.37
N THR A 129 4.19 10.84 0.94
CA THR A 129 5.05 9.88 1.68
C THR A 129 4.54 8.44 1.69
N MET A 130 3.27 8.22 1.35
CA MET A 130 2.65 6.89 1.17
C MET A 130 2.28 6.64 -0.30
N HIS A 131 3.04 7.20 -1.23
CA HIS A 131 3.08 6.84 -2.64
C HIS A 131 4.54 6.97 -3.12
N ALA A 132 5.43 6.25 -2.46
CA ALA A 132 6.88 6.49 -2.53
C ALA A 132 7.67 5.19 -2.51
N ILE A 133 8.91 5.25 -3.00
CA ILE A 133 9.88 4.17 -2.82
C ILE A 133 10.69 4.46 -1.55
N TYR A 134 10.79 3.45 -0.70
CA TYR A 134 11.69 3.37 0.45
C TYR A 134 12.66 2.22 0.28
#